data_AF-A0A257V9P6-F1
#
_entry.id   AF-A0A257V9P6-F1
#
_cell.length_a   1.000
_cell.length_b   1.000
_cell.length_c   1.000
_cell.angle_alpha   90.00
_cell.angle_beta   90.00
_cell.angle_gamma   90.00
#
_symmetry.space_group_name_H-M   'P 1'
#
loop_
_entity.id
_entity.type
_entity.pdbx_description
1 polymer ?
#
loop_
_entity_poly.entity_id
_entity_poly.type
_entity_poly.pdbx_seq_one_letter_code
_entity_poly.pdbx_strand_id
1 'polypeptide(L)'
;MTVVGVRLLGVAFWAAGLCFGLCAFTAATVVQEFWRGTRVRKEATGSDPLTAAIGLFSRSRRRYAGYLVHVGIVLVFLGFAGNAGKLEQQVVLKTGQQVKLGPYMVRYDQLRVGDDGAKQMVTAQVHVFREGKDLGAMYPARWFFRGKEEEPTTEVAIRRSIPDDLYIVLAAQNAEQQSATLQIVINPLINWIWMGFGVIMFGTFISLLPESAMAFATKKVPEGAATTTLVLLVLIGMSQASLLAQHVESAQTVVIVPQSPLEKDMQTGIICMCGTCGRKRIGECTCQVAADMREELSGLIKAGYTKDQIIGHFVKKYGSQEVLAQPIDKGFNRLAWLLPYGFGVLGVAGIGGVAWRWSRRGTDNSAGAKPATMDAAMESRLDDELRDLD
;
A
#
# COMPACT_ATOMS: atom_id res chain seq x y z
N MET A 1 12.58 -13.27 -21.47
CA MET A 1 11.47 -12.73 -20.63
C MET A 1 10.17 -13.04 -21.36
N THR A 2 9.38 -13.97 -20.85
CA THR A 2 8.20 -14.52 -21.54
C THR A 2 7.08 -13.49 -21.61
N VAL A 3 6.27 -13.55 -22.68
CA VAL A 3 5.09 -12.69 -22.93
C VAL A 3 4.12 -12.66 -21.75
N VAL A 4 4.09 -13.70 -20.92
CA VAL A 4 3.32 -13.77 -19.67
C VAL A 4 3.91 -12.87 -18.59
N GLY A 5 5.23 -12.81 -18.44
CA GLY A 5 5.90 -11.87 -17.54
C GLY A 5 5.67 -10.42 -17.96
N VAL A 6 5.66 -10.13 -19.26
CA VAL A 6 5.31 -8.80 -19.80
C VAL A 6 3.83 -8.47 -19.60
N ARG A 7 2.92 -9.45 -19.70
CA ARG A 7 1.49 -9.23 -19.43
C ARG A 7 1.17 -9.08 -17.94
N LEU A 8 1.82 -9.81 -17.04
CA LEU A 8 1.64 -9.67 -15.59
C LEU A 8 2.28 -8.37 -15.08
N LEU A 9 3.49 -8.03 -15.55
CA LEU A 9 4.08 -6.71 -15.32
C LEU A 9 3.21 -5.61 -15.92
N GLY A 10 2.66 -5.83 -17.11
CA GLY A 10 1.70 -4.92 -17.74
C GLY A 10 0.47 -4.68 -16.87
N VAL A 11 -0.27 -5.71 -16.50
CA VAL A 11 -1.51 -5.58 -15.71
C VAL A 11 -1.25 -4.94 -14.35
N ALA A 12 -0.19 -5.35 -13.64
CA ALA A 12 0.17 -4.74 -12.35
C ALA A 12 0.55 -3.25 -12.52
N PHE A 13 1.27 -2.91 -13.59
CA PHE A 13 1.66 -1.54 -13.89
C PHE A 13 0.48 -0.66 -14.31
N TRP A 14 -0.46 -1.20 -15.11
CA TRP A 14 -1.70 -0.53 -15.50
C TRP A 14 -2.65 -0.34 -14.31
N ALA A 15 -2.80 -1.34 -13.45
CA ALA A 15 -3.62 -1.24 -12.24
C ALA A 15 -3.05 -0.23 -11.24
N ALA A 16 -1.72 -0.25 -11.04
CA ALA A 16 -1.03 0.77 -10.23
C ALA A 16 -1.18 2.16 -10.84
N GLY A 17 -0.98 2.32 -12.15
CA GLY A 17 -1.16 3.57 -12.88
C GLY A 17 -2.59 4.13 -12.77
N LEU A 18 -3.60 3.27 -12.91
CA LEU A 18 -5.00 3.64 -12.69
C LEU A 18 -5.25 4.10 -11.25
N CYS A 19 -4.70 3.38 -10.26
CA CYS A 19 -4.79 3.77 -8.86
C CYS A 19 -4.15 5.15 -8.62
N PHE A 20 -2.95 5.40 -9.14
CA PHE A 20 -2.29 6.71 -9.07
C PHE A 20 -3.14 7.81 -9.75
N GLY A 21 -3.74 7.52 -10.89
CA GLY A 21 -4.64 8.44 -11.60
C GLY A 21 -5.88 8.81 -10.79
N LEU A 22 -6.54 7.82 -10.18
CA LEU A 22 -7.70 8.05 -9.31
C LEU A 22 -7.32 8.81 -8.04
N CYS A 23 -6.17 8.47 -7.42
CA CYS A 23 -5.62 9.20 -6.28
C CYS A 23 -5.37 10.67 -6.63
N ALA A 24 -4.75 10.94 -7.78
CA ALA A 24 -4.50 12.30 -8.25
C ALA A 24 -5.80 13.06 -8.53
N PHE A 25 -6.79 12.42 -9.15
CA PHE A 25 -8.11 12.99 -9.38
C PHE A 25 -8.80 13.37 -8.06
N THR A 26 -8.86 12.46 -7.08
CA THR A 26 -9.47 12.73 -5.78
C THR A 26 -8.71 13.81 -4.99
N ALA A 27 -7.38 13.80 -5.03
CA ALA A 27 -6.59 14.86 -4.41
C ALA A 27 -6.87 16.22 -5.06
N ALA A 28 -6.93 16.27 -6.39
CA ALA A 28 -7.22 17.50 -7.13
C ALA A 28 -8.62 18.04 -6.83
N THR A 29 -9.65 17.19 -6.72
CA THR A 29 -11.00 17.64 -6.36
C THR A 29 -11.06 18.19 -4.94
N VAL A 30 -10.40 17.54 -3.97
CA VAL A 30 -10.31 18.07 -2.61
C VAL A 30 -9.60 19.42 -2.57
N VAL A 31 -8.44 19.55 -3.24
CA VAL A 31 -7.71 20.83 -3.33
C VAL A 31 -8.56 21.91 -4.00
N GLN A 32 -9.26 21.57 -5.08
CA GLN A 32 -10.15 22.49 -5.80
C GLN A 32 -11.29 23.00 -4.92
N GLU A 33 -11.92 22.13 -4.12
CA GLU A 33 -12.98 22.51 -3.19
C GLU A 33 -12.47 23.42 -2.07
N PHE A 34 -11.30 23.13 -1.50
CA PHE A 34 -10.68 24.00 -0.49
C PHE A 34 -10.31 25.37 -1.08
N TRP A 35 -9.74 25.39 -2.29
CA TRP A 35 -9.32 26.62 -2.94
C TRP A 35 -10.53 27.50 -3.29
N ARG A 36 -11.56 26.93 -3.93
CA ARG A 36 -12.80 27.66 -4.26
C ARG A 36 -13.47 28.22 -3.00
N GLY A 37 -13.63 27.40 -1.96
CA GLY A 37 -14.23 27.84 -0.72
C GLY A 37 -13.44 28.96 -0.02
N THR A 38 -12.11 28.87 -0.03
CA THR A 38 -11.23 29.89 0.56
C THR A 38 -11.31 31.21 -0.20
N ARG A 39 -11.31 31.14 -1.55
CA ARG A 39 -11.42 32.32 -2.41
C ARG A 39 -12.74 33.06 -2.21
N VAL A 40 -13.87 32.35 -2.26
CA VAL A 40 -15.20 32.96 -2.05
C VAL A 40 -15.30 33.61 -0.68
N ARG A 41 -14.76 32.97 0.36
CA ARG A 41 -14.77 33.55 1.72
C ARG A 41 -13.86 34.77 1.83
N LYS A 42 -12.69 34.75 1.20
CA LYS A 42 -11.80 35.92 1.12
C LYS A 42 -12.52 37.10 0.48
N GLU A 43 -13.17 36.88 -0.66
CA GLU A 43 -13.93 37.92 -1.38
C GLU A 43 -15.09 38.47 -0.53
N ALA A 44 -15.77 37.62 0.25
CA ALA A 44 -16.89 38.03 1.11
C ALA A 44 -16.47 38.71 2.43
N THR A 45 -15.27 38.42 2.97
CA THR A 45 -14.84 38.93 4.30
C THR A 45 -13.70 39.95 4.22
N GLY A 46 -13.06 40.12 3.06
CA GLY A 46 -11.89 40.99 2.91
C GLY A 46 -10.63 40.53 3.67
N SER A 47 -10.65 39.33 4.26
CA SER A 47 -9.55 38.78 5.07
C SER A 47 -8.41 38.18 4.25
N ASP A 48 -7.26 37.92 4.88
CA ASP A 48 -6.16 37.23 4.23
C ASP A 48 -6.52 35.75 3.91
N PRO A 49 -5.87 35.12 2.92
CA PRO A 49 -6.22 33.77 2.48
C PRO A 49 -6.15 32.70 3.57
N LEU A 50 -5.23 32.84 4.54
CA LEU A 50 -5.05 31.86 5.61
C LEU A 50 -6.18 31.98 6.64
N THR A 51 -6.52 33.20 7.04
CA THR A 51 -7.67 33.46 7.93
C THR A 51 -8.99 33.05 7.27
N ALA A 52 -9.14 33.29 5.97
CA ALA A 52 -10.29 32.79 5.21
C ALA A 52 -10.35 31.25 5.22
N ALA A 53 -9.23 30.56 4.98
CA ALA A 53 -9.18 29.10 5.00
C ALA A 53 -9.51 28.51 6.39
N ILE A 54 -8.94 29.07 7.46
CA ILE A 54 -9.21 28.63 8.83
C ILE A 54 -10.68 28.88 9.20
N GLY A 55 -11.22 30.05 8.85
CA GLY A 55 -12.62 30.38 9.10
C GLY A 55 -13.60 29.49 8.32
N LEU A 56 -13.23 29.11 7.09
CA LEU A 56 -13.99 28.15 6.28
C LEU A 56 -14.00 26.76 6.93
N PHE A 57 -12.84 26.30 7.38
CA PHE A 57 -12.69 25.04 8.08
C PHE A 57 -13.48 25.03 9.40
N SER A 58 -13.41 26.10 10.19
CA SER A 58 -14.11 26.20 11.48
C SER A 58 -15.63 26.22 11.32
N ARG A 59 -16.17 26.91 10.30
CA ARG A 59 -17.62 27.03 10.09
C ARG A 59 -18.26 25.77 9.53
N SER A 60 -17.52 24.99 8.73
CA SER A 60 -18.02 23.76 8.11
C SER A 60 -17.13 22.56 8.45
N ARG A 61 -16.77 22.45 9.73
CA ARG A 61 -15.77 21.52 10.26
C ARG A 61 -16.00 20.08 9.84
N ARG A 62 -17.21 19.55 10.04
CA ARG A 62 -17.53 18.15 9.67
C ARG A 62 -17.29 17.88 8.19
N ARG A 63 -17.60 18.83 7.30
CA ARG A 63 -17.38 18.70 5.85
C ARG A 63 -15.89 18.68 5.52
N TYR A 64 -15.13 19.66 6.01
CA TYR A 64 -13.70 19.77 5.69
C TYR A 64 -12.83 18.74 6.43
N ALA A 65 -13.24 18.30 7.62
CA ALA A 65 -12.67 17.15 8.31
C ALA A 65 -12.94 15.84 7.55
N GLY A 66 -14.14 15.71 6.96
CA GLY A 66 -14.45 14.62 6.04
C GLY A 66 -13.51 14.60 4.83
N TYR A 67 -13.21 15.76 4.24
CA TYR A 67 -12.21 15.85 3.16
C TYR A 67 -10.80 15.48 3.62
N LEU A 68 -10.42 15.81 4.86
CA LEU A 68 -9.14 15.38 5.43
C LEU A 68 -9.05 13.86 5.54
N VAL A 69 -10.14 13.18 5.93
CA VAL A 69 -10.22 11.71 5.90
C VAL A 69 -10.03 11.17 4.48
N HIS A 70 -10.64 11.80 3.47
CA HIS A 70 -10.45 11.39 2.07
C HIS A 70 -8.99 11.53 1.62
N VAL A 71 -8.32 12.61 2.00
CA VAL A 71 -6.87 12.78 1.75
C VAL A 71 -6.09 11.64 2.41
N GLY A 72 -6.41 11.29 3.65
CA GLY A 72 -5.78 10.17 4.33
C GLY A 72 -5.99 8.82 3.62
N ILE A 73 -7.19 8.56 3.09
CA ILE A 73 -7.47 7.38 2.26
C ILE A 73 -6.62 7.40 0.98
N VAL A 74 -6.53 8.54 0.29
CA VAL A 74 -5.68 8.70 -0.89
C VAL A 74 -4.22 8.36 -0.59
N LEU A 75 -3.68 8.78 0.56
CA LEU A 75 -2.32 8.46 0.97
C LEU A 75 -2.10 6.96 1.22
N VAL A 76 -3.09 6.27 1.80
CA VAL A 76 -3.05 4.81 1.98
C VAL A 76 -3.01 4.10 0.63
N PHE A 77 -3.88 4.47 -0.30
CA PHE A 77 -3.89 3.88 -1.64
C PHE A 77 -2.61 4.19 -2.43
N LEU A 78 -2.02 5.38 -2.24
CA LEU A 78 -0.72 5.73 -2.82
C LEU A 78 0.38 4.76 -2.35
N GLY A 79 0.40 4.43 -1.05
CA GLY A 79 1.34 3.47 -0.50
C GLY A 79 1.12 2.05 -1.01
N PHE A 80 -0.14 1.60 -1.13
CA PHE A 80 -0.44 0.28 -1.72
C PHE A 80 -0.09 0.19 -3.20
N ALA A 81 -0.35 1.24 -3.98
CA ALA A 81 0.06 1.30 -5.38
C ALA A 81 1.59 1.24 -5.53
N GLY A 82 2.32 1.80 -4.54
CA GLY A 82 3.77 1.67 -4.42
C GLY A 82 4.25 0.22 -4.47
N ASN A 83 3.52 -0.73 -3.88
CA ASN A 83 3.90 -2.15 -3.86
C ASN A 83 4.14 -2.75 -5.25
N ALA A 84 3.61 -2.16 -6.33
CA ALA A 84 3.94 -2.56 -7.70
C ALA A 84 5.44 -2.41 -8.03
N GLY A 85 6.14 -1.50 -7.38
CA GLY A 85 7.59 -1.29 -7.47
C GLY A 85 8.41 -2.06 -6.43
N LYS A 86 7.80 -2.97 -5.66
CA LYS A 86 8.49 -3.78 -4.66
C LYS A 86 9.58 -4.64 -5.31
N LEU A 87 10.80 -4.58 -4.77
CA LEU A 87 11.91 -5.44 -5.19
C LEU A 87 12.23 -6.44 -4.08
N GLU A 88 12.36 -7.70 -4.44
CA GLU A 88 12.60 -8.77 -3.46
C GLU A 88 13.53 -9.83 -4.05
N GLN A 89 14.61 -10.10 -3.31
CA GLN A 89 15.60 -11.09 -3.68
C GLN A 89 16.12 -11.82 -2.44
N GLN A 90 16.19 -13.15 -2.53
CA GLN A 90 16.80 -14.00 -1.53
C GLN A 90 18.13 -14.51 -2.07
N VAL A 91 19.21 -14.30 -1.33
CA VAL A 91 20.57 -14.71 -1.73
C VAL A 91 21.33 -15.32 -0.56
N VAL A 92 22.20 -16.27 -0.89
CA VAL A 92 23.20 -16.78 0.05
C VAL A 92 24.48 -15.99 -0.15
N LEU A 93 24.96 -15.34 0.91
CA LEU A 93 26.21 -14.58 0.88
C LEU A 93 27.22 -15.20 1.84
N LYS A 94 28.47 -15.27 1.39
CA LYS A 94 29.65 -15.56 2.23
C LYS A 94 30.30 -14.25 2.68
N THR A 95 31.09 -14.31 3.75
CA THR A 95 31.83 -13.16 4.30
C THR A 95 32.53 -12.35 3.21
N GLY A 96 32.27 -11.04 3.18
CA GLY A 96 32.81 -10.09 2.21
C GLY A 96 32.06 -10.00 0.87
N GLN A 97 31.12 -10.91 0.59
CA GLN A 97 30.32 -10.84 -0.63
C GLN A 97 29.24 -9.76 -0.52
N GLN A 98 28.88 -9.20 -1.67
CA GLN A 98 27.89 -8.15 -1.79
C GLN A 98 26.90 -8.45 -2.91
N VAL A 99 25.66 -8.01 -2.71
CA VAL A 99 24.60 -8.08 -3.71
C VAL A 99 24.03 -6.69 -3.94
N LYS A 100 23.73 -6.38 -5.20
CA LYS A 100 23.05 -5.15 -5.59
C LYS A 100 21.57 -5.43 -5.83
N LEU A 101 20.70 -4.69 -5.15
CA LEU A 101 19.26 -4.73 -5.36
C LEU A 101 18.74 -3.29 -5.47
N GLY A 102 18.26 -2.90 -6.66
CA GLY A 102 17.85 -1.52 -6.92
C GLY A 102 18.98 -0.51 -6.66
N PRO A 103 18.73 0.57 -5.87
CA PRO A 103 19.76 1.55 -5.51
C PRO A 103 20.65 1.11 -4.35
N TYR A 104 20.36 -0.04 -3.72
CA TYR A 104 21.07 -0.54 -2.55
C TYR A 104 22.12 -1.58 -2.91
N MET A 105 23.26 -1.51 -2.23
CA MET A 105 24.29 -2.54 -2.20
C MET A 105 24.39 -3.06 -0.77
N VAL A 106 24.23 -4.37 -0.62
CA VAL A 106 24.20 -5.04 0.67
C VAL A 106 25.40 -5.97 0.73
N ARG A 107 26.35 -5.68 1.63
CA ARG A 107 27.55 -6.49 1.86
C ARG A 107 27.40 -7.25 3.16
N TYR A 108 27.62 -8.54 3.11
CA TYR A 108 27.62 -9.38 4.30
C TYR A 108 29.02 -9.42 4.91
N ASP A 109 29.13 -9.02 6.18
CA ASP A 109 30.43 -8.87 6.84
C ASP A 109 30.77 -10.11 7.69
N GLN A 110 29.89 -10.54 8.60
CA GLN A 110 30.14 -11.70 9.48
C GLN A 110 28.88 -12.27 10.13
N LEU A 111 28.95 -13.51 10.61
CA LEU A 111 27.93 -14.11 11.49
C LEU A 111 28.42 -14.08 12.93
N ARG A 112 27.61 -13.54 13.84
CA ARG A 112 27.85 -13.59 15.29
C ARG A 112 26.81 -14.46 15.97
N VAL A 113 27.26 -15.39 16.78
CA VAL A 113 26.40 -16.20 17.66
C VAL A 113 26.65 -15.76 19.09
N GLY A 114 25.62 -15.26 19.75
CA GLY A 114 25.62 -14.93 21.17
C GLY A 114 24.64 -15.82 21.95
N ASP A 115 24.80 -15.91 23.26
CA ASP A 115 23.86 -16.56 24.18
C ASP A 115 23.78 -15.69 25.44
N ASP A 116 22.57 -15.38 25.90
CA ASP A 116 22.33 -14.57 27.10
C ASP A 116 21.75 -15.36 28.28
N GLY A 117 21.80 -16.69 28.21
CA GLY A 117 21.24 -17.62 29.18
C GLY A 117 19.76 -17.95 28.97
N ALA A 118 19.00 -17.09 28.29
CA ALA A 118 17.59 -17.32 27.97
C ALA A 118 17.39 -17.67 26.49
N LYS A 119 18.21 -17.10 25.61
CA LYS A 119 18.14 -17.29 24.16
C LYS A 119 19.53 -17.28 23.52
N GLN A 120 19.67 -18.11 22.49
CA GLN A 120 20.79 -18.03 21.55
C GLN A 120 20.41 -17.07 20.42
N MET A 121 21.27 -16.09 20.14
CA MET A 121 21.08 -15.04 19.15
C MET A 121 22.07 -15.23 18.01
N VAL A 122 21.57 -15.59 16.83
CA VAL A 122 22.36 -15.66 15.60
C VAL A 122 22.13 -14.36 14.82
N THR A 123 23.15 -13.51 14.78
CA THR A 123 23.08 -12.17 14.17
C THR A 123 24.00 -12.10 12.96
N ALA A 124 23.46 -11.76 11.79
CA ALA A 124 24.26 -11.44 10.62
C ALA A 124 24.59 -9.94 10.64
N GLN A 125 25.87 -9.59 10.56
CA GLN A 125 26.28 -8.20 10.38
C GLN A 125 26.36 -7.89 8.89
N VAL A 126 25.64 -6.85 8.48
CA VAL A 126 25.46 -6.49 7.08
C VAL A 126 25.69 -5.00 6.91
N HIS A 127 26.62 -4.60 6.06
CA HIS A 127 26.81 -3.19 5.69
C HIS A 127 25.98 -2.82 4.47
N VAL A 128 25.29 -1.68 4.53
CA VAL A 128 24.41 -1.22 3.45
C VAL A 128 24.92 0.09 2.87
N PHE A 129 24.95 0.17 1.54
CA PHE A 129 25.31 1.36 0.78
C PHE A 129 24.16 1.74 -0.15
N ARG A 130 23.96 3.03 -0.39
CA ARG A 130 23.03 3.55 -1.41
C ARG A 130 23.77 4.53 -2.30
N GLU A 131 23.84 4.22 -3.60
CA GLU A 131 24.54 5.06 -4.59
C GLU A 131 25.98 5.44 -4.18
N GLY A 132 26.69 4.51 -3.53
CA GLY A 132 28.06 4.72 -3.04
C GLY A 132 28.16 5.40 -1.67
N LYS A 133 27.06 5.95 -1.12
CA LYS A 133 27.02 6.48 0.25
C LYS A 133 26.83 5.35 1.26
N ASP A 134 27.72 5.27 2.24
CA ASP A 134 27.57 4.34 3.37
C ASP A 134 26.38 4.74 4.24
N LEU A 135 25.48 3.79 4.47
CA LEU A 135 24.29 3.96 5.28
C LEU A 135 24.42 3.32 6.67
N GLY A 136 25.53 2.63 6.93
CA GLY A 136 25.86 1.96 8.18
C GLY A 136 25.62 0.45 8.18
N ALA A 137 26.03 -0.17 9.29
CA ALA A 137 25.79 -1.57 9.57
C ALA A 137 24.35 -1.83 10.04
N MET A 138 23.81 -2.95 9.62
CA MET A 138 22.52 -3.49 10.03
C MET A 138 22.71 -4.91 10.58
N TYR A 139 21.82 -5.31 11.48
CA TYR A 139 22.00 -6.51 12.30
C TYR A 139 20.74 -7.42 12.26
N PRO A 140 20.36 -7.95 11.09
CA PRO A 140 19.31 -8.96 11.04
C PRO A 140 19.69 -10.19 11.87
N ALA A 141 18.76 -10.71 12.67
CA ALA A 141 19.05 -11.81 13.59
C ALA A 141 17.92 -12.85 13.67
N ARG A 142 18.27 -14.01 14.20
CA ARG A 142 17.33 -15.05 14.63
C ARG A 142 17.61 -15.41 16.08
N TRP A 143 16.56 -15.45 16.89
CA TRP A 143 16.65 -15.79 18.30
C TRP A 143 16.00 -17.13 18.57
N PHE A 144 16.75 -18.02 19.18
CA PHE A 144 16.35 -19.36 19.59
C PHE A 144 16.17 -19.35 21.10
N PHE A 145 14.92 -19.39 21.57
CA PHE A 145 14.61 -19.39 23.00
C PHE A 145 14.77 -20.79 23.59
N ARG A 146 15.38 -20.87 24.77
CA ARG A 146 15.55 -22.15 25.47
C ARG A 146 14.18 -22.78 25.79
N GLY A 147 14.04 -24.07 25.52
CA GLY A 147 12.78 -24.80 25.67
C GLY A 147 11.78 -24.60 24.52
N LYS A 148 12.09 -23.73 23.53
CA LYS A 148 11.31 -23.52 22.29
C LYS A 148 12.24 -23.34 21.08
N GLU A 149 13.25 -24.19 20.98
CA GLU A 149 14.30 -24.07 19.95
C GLU A 149 13.77 -24.34 18.53
N GLU A 150 12.67 -25.10 18.42
CA GLU A 150 11.98 -25.36 17.15
C GLU A 150 11.14 -24.16 16.65
N GLU A 151 10.93 -23.14 17.47
CA GLU A 151 10.13 -21.95 17.15
C GLU A 151 10.97 -20.64 17.24
N PRO A 152 12.06 -20.51 16.47
CA PRO A 152 12.88 -19.30 16.51
C PRO A 152 12.12 -18.07 16.04
N THR A 153 12.41 -16.94 16.67
CA THR A 153 11.91 -15.62 16.27
C THR A 153 12.93 -14.91 15.39
N THR A 154 12.46 -14.07 14.47
CA THR A 154 13.31 -13.36 13.51
C THR A 154 13.27 -11.87 13.81
N GLU A 155 14.44 -11.28 14.05
CA GLU A 155 14.62 -9.84 14.17
C GLU A 155 15.00 -9.28 12.80
N VAL A 156 14.12 -8.44 12.25
CA VAL A 156 14.28 -7.87 10.92
C VAL A 156 15.04 -6.56 11.01
N ALA A 157 16.11 -6.44 10.23
CA ALA A 157 16.81 -5.17 10.06
C ALA A 157 16.02 -4.27 9.10
N ILE A 158 15.49 -3.16 9.62
CA ILE A 158 14.65 -2.23 8.85
C ILE A 158 15.34 -0.87 8.78
N ARG A 159 15.52 -0.36 7.56
CA ARG A 159 15.97 1.00 7.31
C ARG A 159 14.87 1.78 6.60
N ARG A 160 14.26 2.71 7.34
CA ARG A 160 13.18 3.56 6.81
C ARG A 160 13.77 4.74 6.05
N SER A 161 13.16 5.09 4.92
CA SER A 161 13.51 6.32 4.19
C SER A 161 12.28 6.91 3.50
N ILE A 162 12.35 8.18 3.09
CA ILE A 162 11.19 8.88 2.50
C ILE A 162 10.61 8.14 1.27
N PRO A 163 11.42 7.76 0.26
CA PRO A 163 10.89 7.06 -0.92
C PRO A 163 10.67 5.56 -0.72
N ASP A 164 11.52 4.89 0.08
CA ASP A 164 11.56 3.44 0.20
C ASP A 164 12.07 2.94 1.55
N ASP A 165 11.57 1.79 1.97
CA ASP A 165 12.01 1.09 3.17
C ASP A 165 12.78 -0.18 2.78
N LEU A 166 13.99 -0.34 3.30
CA LEU A 166 14.83 -1.52 3.10
C LEU A 166 14.66 -2.48 4.28
N TYR A 167 14.30 -3.72 3.98
CA TYR A 167 14.18 -4.81 4.94
C TYR A 167 15.23 -5.86 4.60
N ILE A 168 15.97 -6.30 5.62
CA ILE A 168 16.91 -7.41 5.52
C ILE A 168 16.52 -8.42 6.58
N VAL A 169 16.26 -9.64 6.15
CA VAL A 169 15.84 -10.75 7.01
C VAL A 169 16.88 -11.85 6.92
N LEU A 170 17.32 -12.37 8.06
CA LEU A 170 18.15 -13.57 8.12
C LEU A 170 17.24 -14.80 7.97
N ALA A 171 17.18 -15.38 6.77
CA ALA A 171 16.31 -16.50 6.47
C ALA A 171 16.91 -17.84 6.90
N ALA A 172 18.22 -18.01 6.74
CA ALA A 172 18.95 -19.20 7.19
C ALA A 172 20.43 -18.87 7.39
N GLN A 173 21.14 -19.74 8.10
CA GLN A 173 22.55 -19.58 8.42
C GLN A 173 23.29 -20.91 8.30
N ASN A 174 24.57 -20.85 7.94
CA ASN A 174 25.51 -21.95 8.10
C ASN A 174 26.72 -21.43 8.86
N ALA A 175 26.85 -21.86 10.13
CA ALA A 175 27.90 -21.40 11.02
C ALA A 175 29.29 -21.88 10.61
N GLU A 176 29.41 -23.09 10.04
CA GLU A 176 30.67 -23.68 9.58
C GLU A 176 31.25 -22.92 8.39
N GLN A 177 30.40 -22.56 7.43
CA GLN A 177 30.81 -21.87 6.20
C GLN A 177 30.79 -20.34 6.31
N GLN A 178 30.43 -19.80 7.49
CA GLN A 178 30.20 -18.37 7.71
C GLN A 178 29.29 -17.76 6.62
N SER A 179 28.25 -18.48 6.22
CA SER A 179 27.32 -18.02 5.18
C SER A 179 25.94 -17.74 5.76
N ALA A 180 25.31 -16.70 5.22
CA ALA A 180 23.97 -16.27 5.61
C ALA A 180 23.08 -16.18 4.38
N THR A 181 21.89 -16.76 4.48
CA THR A 181 20.82 -16.58 3.51
C THR A 181 20.04 -15.34 3.92
N LEU A 182 20.21 -14.26 3.17
CA LEU A 182 19.52 -13.00 3.40
C LEU A 182 18.36 -12.85 2.42
N GLN A 183 17.18 -12.50 2.94
CA GLN A 183 16.05 -12.04 2.15
C GLN A 183 16.03 -10.52 2.24
N ILE A 184 16.30 -9.87 1.11
CA ILE A 184 16.39 -8.41 1.00
C ILE A 184 15.17 -7.93 0.23
N VAL A 185 14.41 -7.02 0.86
CA VAL A 185 13.15 -6.51 0.33
C VAL A 185 13.18 -4.98 0.37
N ILE A 186 12.91 -4.35 -0.77
CA ILE A 186 12.73 -2.90 -0.89
C ILE A 186 11.26 -2.64 -1.12
N ASN A 187 10.62 -2.00 -0.14
CA ASN A 187 9.23 -1.64 -0.21
C ASN A 187 9.10 -0.13 -0.42
N PRO A 188 8.71 0.32 -1.62
CA PRO A 188 8.49 1.74 -1.89
C PRO A 188 7.19 2.24 -1.25
N LEU A 189 7.18 3.50 -0.84
CA LEU A 189 6.00 4.24 -0.37
C LEU A 189 5.26 3.72 0.88
N ILE A 190 5.81 2.77 1.66
CA ILE A 190 5.15 2.30 2.90
C ILE A 190 4.89 3.43 3.90
N ASN A 191 5.80 4.41 4.01
CA ASN A 191 5.64 5.54 4.93
C ASN A 191 4.37 6.37 4.64
N TRP A 192 3.87 6.37 3.40
CA TRP A 192 2.63 7.08 3.03
C TRP A 192 1.37 6.39 3.59
N ILE A 193 1.41 5.06 3.78
CA ILE A 193 0.34 4.31 4.43
C ILE A 193 0.20 4.79 5.88
N TRP A 194 1.31 4.84 6.60
CA TRP A 194 1.34 5.29 7.99
C TRP A 194 0.89 6.74 8.14
N MET A 195 1.36 7.63 7.27
CA MET A 195 0.90 9.01 7.24
C MET A 195 -0.60 9.09 6.93
N GLY A 196 -1.10 8.27 6.00
CA GLY A 196 -2.53 8.18 5.69
C GLY A 196 -3.38 7.80 6.89
N PHE A 197 -2.98 6.77 7.65
CA PHE A 197 -3.65 6.41 8.90
C PHE A 197 -3.65 7.55 9.92
N GLY A 198 -2.52 8.25 10.08
CA GLY A 198 -2.43 9.43 10.94
C GLY A 198 -3.42 10.53 10.53
N VAL A 199 -3.51 10.83 9.24
CA VAL A 199 -4.43 11.83 8.69
C VAL A 199 -5.89 11.42 8.84
N ILE A 200 -6.22 10.14 8.61
CA ILE A 200 -7.59 9.60 8.84
C ILE A 200 -7.98 9.73 10.30
N MET A 201 -7.08 9.36 11.22
CA MET A 201 -7.34 9.44 12.65
C MET A 201 -7.58 10.89 13.08
N PHE A 202 -6.72 11.81 12.63
CA PHE A 202 -6.85 13.24 12.90
C PHE A 202 -8.13 13.84 12.30
N GLY A 203 -8.44 13.52 11.04
CA GLY A 203 -9.67 13.95 10.37
C GLY A 203 -10.93 13.41 11.05
N THR A 204 -10.92 12.16 11.50
CA THR A 204 -12.02 11.53 12.24
C THR A 204 -12.22 12.21 13.59
N PHE A 205 -11.15 12.48 14.32
CA PHE A 205 -11.21 13.22 15.58
C PHE A 205 -11.81 14.62 15.37
N ILE A 206 -11.38 15.33 14.32
CA ILE A 206 -11.95 16.63 13.92
C ILE A 206 -13.34 16.49 13.24
N SER A 207 -13.86 15.30 13.03
CA SER A 207 -15.26 15.13 12.61
C SER A 207 -16.18 14.92 13.83
N LEU A 208 -15.63 14.35 14.92
CA LEU A 208 -16.38 13.94 16.10
C LEU A 208 -16.46 14.97 17.24
N LEU A 209 -15.57 15.98 17.31
CA LEU A 209 -15.71 17.00 18.39
C LEU A 209 -17.08 17.73 18.36
N PRO A 210 -17.72 17.93 19.51
CA PRO A 210 -18.97 18.67 19.59
C PRO A 210 -18.75 20.16 19.29
N GLU A 211 -19.72 20.81 18.62
CA GLU A 211 -19.65 22.24 18.26
C GLU A 211 -19.48 23.15 19.49
N SER A 212 -19.97 22.70 20.65
CA SER A 212 -19.86 23.40 21.94
C SER A 212 -18.43 23.49 22.50
N ALA A 213 -17.55 22.52 22.18
CA ALA A 213 -16.18 22.51 22.69
C ALA A 213 -15.31 23.63 22.10
N MET A 214 -15.64 24.15 20.90
CA MET A 214 -14.85 25.19 20.23
C MET A 214 -15.40 26.61 20.43
N ALA A 215 -16.67 26.76 20.85
CA ALA A 215 -17.20 28.07 21.28
C ALA A 215 -16.46 28.65 22.50
N PHE A 216 -15.85 27.77 23.31
CA PHE A 216 -14.98 28.15 24.42
C PHE A 216 -13.57 28.55 23.97
N ALA A 217 -13.05 27.93 22.91
CA ALA A 217 -11.69 28.18 22.40
C ALA A 217 -11.61 29.49 21.58
N THR A 218 -12.65 29.85 20.84
CA THR A 218 -12.67 31.11 20.06
C THR A 218 -12.90 32.36 20.91
N LYS A 219 -13.28 32.22 22.19
CA LYS A 219 -13.50 33.36 23.09
C LYS A 219 -12.24 33.83 23.83
N LYS A 220 -11.14 33.06 23.79
CA LYS A 220 -9.83 33.43 24.36
C LYS A 220 -8.69 32.78 23.58
N VAL A 221 -8.19 33.44 22.55
CA VAL A 221 -6.82 33.21 22.09
C VAL A 221 -6.13 34.57 21.98
N PRO A 222 -5.24 34.93 22.92
CA PRO A 222 -4.39 36.10 22.76
C PRO A 222 -3.41 35.86 21.59
N GLU A 223 -3.15 36.90 20.80
CA GLU A 223 -2.51 36.89 19.47
C GLU A 223 -1.08 36.30 19.39
N GLY A 224 -0.51 35.76 20.47
CA GLY A 224 0.89 35.30 20.52
C GLY A 224 1.13 33.79 20.68
N ALA A 225 0.10 32.95 20.89
CA ALA A 225 0.31 31.56 21.32
C ALA A 225 0.08 30.47 20.23
N ALA A 226 -0.36 30.87 19.03
CA ALA A 226 -0.80 29.93 18.00
C ALA A 226 0.35 29.21 17.28
N THR A 227 1.58 29.73 17.29
CA THR A 227 2.70 29.19 16.51
C THR A 227 3.54 28.15 17.26
N THR A 228 3.59 28.19 18.58
CA THR A 228 4.44 27.29 19.38
C THR A 228 3.73 25.97 19.72
N THR A 229 2.43 26.01 19.97
CA THR A 229 1.65 24.85 20.41
C THR A 229 1.35 23.86 19.26
N LEU A 230 1.14 24.36 18.04
CA LEU A 230 0.94 23.54 16.84
C LEU A 230 2.23 22.84 16.40
N VAL A 231 3.38 23.51 16.54
CA VAL A 231 4.70 22.92 16.24
C VAL A 231 5.06 21.84 17.27
N LEU A 232 4.77 22.03 18.56
CA LEU A 232 5.01 21.01 19.58
C LEU A 232 4.14 19.75 19.39
N LEU A 233 2.86 19.91 19.03
CA LEU A 233 1.96 18.78 18.79
C LEU A 233 2.33 17.98 17.54
N VAL A 234 2.84 18.65 16.49
CA VAL A 234 3.38 17.99 15.29
C VAL A 234 4.69 17.26 15.62
N LEU A 235 5.57 17.83 16.45
CA LEU A 235 6.83 17.19 16.85
C LEU A 235 6.62 15.99 17.78
N ILE A 236 5.63 16.03 18.67
CA ILE A 236 5.29 14.92 19.57
C ILE A 236 4.57 13.79 18.79
N GLY A 237 3.75 14.12 17.79
CA GLY A 237 3.09 13.12 16.92
C GLY A 237 4.04 12.36 15.99
N MET A 238 5.24 12.86 15.73
CA MET A 238 6.27 12.19 14.91
C MET A 238 7.20 11.27 15.72
N SER A 239 7.15 11.34 17.05
CA SER A 239 7.92 10.44 17.92
C SER A 239 7.01 9.36 18.50
N GLN A 240 7.20 8.13 18.01
CA GLN A 240 6.76 6.87 18.62
C GLN A 240 5.37 6.35 18.23
N ALA A 241 5.34 5.63 17.12
CA ALA A 241 4.62 4.36 17.06
C ALA A 241 5.48 3.36 16.28
N SER A 242 6.37 2.67 16.98
CA SER A 242 6.88 1.39 16.51
C SER A 242 5.74 0.37 16.66
N LEU A 243 4.78 0.40 15.74
CA LEU A 243 3.85 -0.71 15.59
C LEU A 243 4.64 -1.87 14.99
N LEU A 244 5.05 -2.79 15.87
CA LEU A 244 5.50 -4.12 15.50
C LEU A 244 4.30 -4.82 14.86
N ALA A 245 4.21 -4.78 13.54
CA ALA A 245 3.34 -5.67 12.78
C ALA A 245 3.92 -7.09 12.93
N GLN A 246 3.43 -7.83 13.93
CA GLN A 246 3.69 -9.25 14.08
C GLN A 246 2.89 -10.00 13.01
N HIS A 247 3.49 -10.25 11.86
CA HIS A 247 3.16 -11.45 11.10
C HIS A 247 4.29 -12.45 11.31
N VAL A 248 4.14 -13.28 12.34
CA VAL A 248 4.96 -14.47 12.54
C VAL A 248 4.29 -15.59 11.77
N GLU A 249 4.96 -16.10 10.74
CA GLU A 249 4.69 -17.44 10.22
C GLU A 249 5.87 -18.35 10.55
N SER A 250 5.51 -19.49 11.15
CA SER A 250 6.37 -20.44 11.85
C SER A 250 7.48 -21.06 10.97
N ALA A 251 8.58 -21.37 11.65
CA ALA A 251 9.88 -21.73 11.13
C ALA A 251 10.04 -23.24 10.91
N GLN A 252 10.13 -23.64 9.65
CA GLN A 252 11.02 -24.72 9.19
C GLN A 252 11.67 -24.25 7.88
N THR A 253 12.64 -23.34 8.00
CA THR A 253 13.23 -22.67 6.82
C THR A 253 14.25 -23.58 6.13
N VAL A 254 13.76 -24.53 5.33
CA VAL A 254 14.54 -25.06 4.21
C VAL A 254 14.86 -23.85 3.31
N VAL A 255 16.13 -23.66 2.96
CA VAL A 255 16.56 -22.56 2.09
C VAL A 255 15.78 -22.60 0.77
N ILE A 256 14.92 -21.61 0.53
CA ILE A 256 14.13 -21.46 -0.70
C ILE A 256 14.82 -20.40 -1.57
N VAL A 257 15.96 -20.73 -2.17
CA VAL A 257 16.58 -19.83 -3.17
C VAL A 257 16.28 -20.41 -4.55
N PRO A 258 15.25 -19.92 -5.26
CA PRO A 258 14.99 -20.37 -6.63
C PRO A 258 16.20 -20.04 -7.50
N GLN A 259 16.71 -21.05 -8.21
CA GLN A 259 17.92 -20.95 -9.02
C GLN A 259 17.63 -20.36 -10.42
N SER A 260 16.37 -20.34 -10.83
CA SER A 260 15.94 -19.79 -12.12
C SER A 260 14.64 -18.98 -12.03
N PRO A 261 14.40 -18.04 -12.96
CA PRO A 261 13.13 -17.31 -13.05
C PRO A 261 11.91 -18.24 -13.22
N LEU A 262 12.09 -19.36 -13.93
CA LEU A 262 11.06 -20.38 -14.10
C LEU A 262 10.75 -21.08 -12.77
N GLU A 263 11.77 -21.43 -12.00
CA GLU A 263 11.61 -22.05 -10.69
C GLU A 263 10.88 -21.12 -9.73
N LYS A 264 11.24 -19.83 -9.70
CA LYS A 264 10.54 -18.82 -8.90
C LYS A 264 9.06 -18.73 -9.28
N ASP A 265 8.75 -18.64 -10.58
CA ASP A 265 7.37 -18.58 -11.09
C ASP A 265 6.56 -19.82 -10.68
N MET A 266 7.15 -21.01 -10.80
CA MET A 266 6.48 -22.27 -10.42
C MET A 266 6.30 -22.40 -8.90
N GLN A 267 7.27 -21.99 -8.10
CA GLN A 267 7.16 -22.00 -6.64
C GLN A 267 6.04 -21.09 -6.13
N THR A 268 5.78 -19.98 -6.83
CA THR A 268 4.64 -19.08 -6.53
C THR A 268 3.33 -19.51 -7.19
N GLY A 269 3.37 -20.39 -8.18
CA GLY A 269 2.20 -20.86 -8.94
C GLY A 269 1.59 -22.17 -8.42
N ILE A 270 2.34 -22.94 -7.62
CA ILE A 270 1.95 -24.27 -7.13
C ILE A 270 1.64 -24.21 -5.62
N ILE A 271 0.50 -24.79 -5.24
CA ILE A 271 0.03 -24.92 -3.87
C ILE A 271 0.57 -26.21 -3.24
N CYS A 272 0.98 -26.13 -1.98
CA CYS A 272 1.36 -27.29 -1.19
C CYS A 272 0.13 -28.15 -0.85
N MET A 273 0.21 -29.44 -1.14
CA MET A 273 -0.89 -30.39 -0.98
C MET A 273 -0.87 -31.14 0.37
N CYS A 274 -0.13 -30.66 1.37
CA CYS A 274 -0.05 -31.31 2.69
C CYS A 274 -1.36 -31.29 3.50
N GLY A 275 -2.33 -30.46 3.13
CA GLY A 275 -3.64 -30.35 3.77
C GLY A 275 -3.67 -29.62 5.13
N THR A 276 -2.53 -29.46 5.80
CA THR A 276 -2.44 -28.89 7.16
C THR A 276 -2.14 -27.39 7.17
N CYS A 277 -1.43 -26.87 6.18
CA CYS A 277 -0.91 -25.50 6.20
C CYS A 277 -1.83 -24.47 5.51
N GLY A 278 -3.12 -24.75 5.35
CA GLY A 278 -4.06 -23.82 4.71
C GLY A 278 -3.79 -23.54 3.23
N ARG A 279 -3.24 -24.51 2.48
CA ARG A 279 -2.96 -24.40 1.03
C ARG A 279 -2.04 -23.24 0.63
N LYS A 280 -0.98 -22.99 1.42
CA LYS A 280 0.12 -22.09 1.05
C LYS A 280 0.83 -22.55 -0.23
N ARG A 281 1.47 -21.60 -0.91
CA ARG A 281 2.33 -21.87 -2.08
C ARG A 281 3.60 -22.61 -1.67
N ILE A 282 4.13 -23.47 -2.52
CA ILE A 282 5.34 -24.27 -2.19
C ILE A 282 6.60 -23.41 -1.99
N GLY A 283 6.62 -22.19 -2.54
CA GLY A 283 7.68 -21.19 -2.30
C GLY A 283 7.58 -20.46 -0.96
N GLU A 284 6.42 -20.51 -0.30
CA GLU A 284 6.16 -19.87 1.00
C GLU A 284 6.04 -20.91 2.12
N CYS A 285 5.72 -22.15 1.76
CA CYS A 285 5.49 -23.24 2.71
C CYS A 285 6.81 -23.91 3.14
N THR A 286 6.95 -24.06 4.45
CA THR A 286 8.13 -24.59 5.14
C THR A 286 8.03 -26.08 5.50
N CYS A 287 6.90 -26.74 5.22
CA CYS A 287 6.69 -28.14 5.59
C CYS A 287 7.49 -29.13 4.71
N GLN A 288 7.70 -30.35 5.21
CA GLN A 288 8.43 -31.40 4.48
C GLN A 288 7.81 -31.71 3.11
N VAL A 289 6.48 -31.80 3.01
CA VAL A 289 5.80 -32.04 1.72
C VAL A 289 6.10 -30.93 0.71
N ALA A 290 6.17 -29.67 1.15
CA ALA A 290 6.56 -28.57 0.27
C ALA A 290 8.04 -28.67 -0.14
N ALA A 291 8.91 -29.17 0.74
CA ALA A 291 10.31 -29.44 0.40
C ALA A 291 10.42 -30.53 -0.69
N ASP A 292 9.71 -31.64 -0.54
CA ASP A 292 9.70 -32.73 -1.51
C ASP A 292 9.15 -32.26 -2.88
N MET A 293 8.07 -31.47 -2.86
CA MET A 293 7.51 -30.87 -4.09
C MET A 293 8.48 -29.90 -4.76
N ARG A 294 9.25 -29.13 -3.98
CA ARG A 294 10.30 -28.23 -4.51
C ARG A 294 11.45 -29.00 -5.11
N GLU A 295 11.88 -30.09 -4.49
CA GLU A 295 12.91 -30.97 -5.04
C GLU A 295 12.47 -31.59 -6.36
N GLU A 296 11.24 -32.13 -6.41
CA GLU A 296 10.63 -32.64 -7.64
C GLU A 296 10.56 -31.57 -8.74
N LEU A 297 10.08 -30.36 -8.40
CA LEU A 297 10.06 -29.22 -9.32
C LEU A 297 11.45 -28.89 -9.86
N SER A 298 12.46 -28.85 -8.99
CA SER A 298 13.84 -28.56 -9.40
C SER A 298 14.39 -29.64 -10.33
N GLY A 299 14.02 -30.91 -10.11
CA GLY A 299 14.36 -32.05 -10.97
C GLY A 299 13.76 -31.92 -12.37
N LEU A 300 12.48 -31.56 -12.46
CA LEU A 300 11.80 -31.34 -13.75
C LEU A 300 12.42 -30.18 -14.54
N ILE A 301 12.78 -29.09 -13.85
CA ILE A 301 13.43 -27.94 -14.48
C ILE A 301 14.82 -28.33 -15.00
N LYS A 302 15.61 -29.07 -14.20
CA LYS A 302 16.92 -29.60 -14.64
C LYS A 302 16.79 -30.54 -15.84
N ALA A 303 15.69 -31.29 -15.93
CA ALA A 303 15.37 -32.15 -17.07
C ALA A 303 14.87 -31.37 -18.31
N GLY A 304 14.79 -30.04 -18.27
CA GLY A 304 14.43 -29.21 -19.41
C GLY A 304 12.91 -29.07 -19.66
N TYR A 305 12.07 -29.41 -18.67
CA TYR A 305 10.63 -29.28 -18.81
C TYR A 305 10.19 -27.81 -18.91
N THR A 306 9.23 -27.55 -19.77
CA THR A 306 8.58 -26.24 -19.90
C THR A 306 7.52 -26.02 -18.82
N LYS A 307 7.14 -24.76 -18.58
CA LYS A 307 6.08 -24.38 -17.62
C LYS A 307 4.79 -25.20 -17.79
N ASP A 308 4.30 -25.33 -19.01
CA ASP A 308 3.05 -26.06 -19.30
C ASP A 308 3.18 -27.57 -19.02
N GLN A 309 4.36 -28.14 -19.27
CA GLN A 309 4.63 -29.56 -18.98
C GLN A 309 4.74 -29.81 -17.47
N ILE A 310 5.37 -28.90 -16.72
CA ILE A 310 5.43 -28.96 -15.25
C ILE A 310 4.02 -28.87 -14.66
N ILE A 311 3.22 -27.88 -15.09
CA ILE A 311 1.83 -27.74 -14.66
C ILE A 311 1.04 -29.03 -14.97
N GLY A 312 1.19 -29.57 -16.19
CA GLY A 312 0.55 -30.82 -16.59
C GLY A 312 0.96 -32.01 -15.71
N HIS A 313 2.23 -32.11 -15.33
CA HIS A 313 2.75 -33.14 -14.43
C HIS A 313 2.09 -33.08 -13.05
N PHE A 314 2.07 -31.89 -12.43
CA PHE A 314 1.46 -31.70 -11.11
C PHE A 314 -0.06 -31.91 -11.13
N VAL A 315 -0.77 -31.41 -12.15
CA VAL A 315 -2.22 -31.64 -12.29
C VAL A 315 -2.53 -33.11 -12.49
N LYS A 316 -1.72 -33.84 -13.28
CA LYS A 316 -1.89 -35.28 -13.47
C LYS A 316 -1.61 -36.06 -12.18
N LYS A 317 -0.57 -35.68 -11.42
CA LYS A 317 -0.18 -36.33 -10.18
C LYS A 317 -1.24 -36.21 -9.08
N TYR A 318 -1.83 -35.02 -8.93
CA TYR A 318 -2.82 -34.75 -7.88
C TYR A 318 -4.28 -34.90 -8.36
N GLY A 319 -4.50 -35.18 -9.64
CA GLY A 319 -5.81 -35.47 -10.22
C GLY A 319 -6.74 -34.26 -10.38
N SER A 320 -6.32 -33.06 -9.97
CA SER A 320 -7.14 -31.84 -10.06
C SER A 320 -6.28 -30.58 -10.24
N GLN A 321 -6.93 -29.46 -10.62
CA GLN A 321 -6.28 -28.14 -10.71
C GLN A 321 -6.09 -27.47 -9.34
N GLU A 322 -6.48 -28.11 -8.24
CA GLU A 322 -6.35 -27.54 -6.88
C GLU A 322 -4.90 -27.35 -6.44
N VAL A 323 -3.98 -28.03 -7.11
CA VAL A 323 -2.53 -27.84 -6.95
C VAL A 323 -2.03 -26.52 -7.52
N LEU A 324 -2.83 -25.82 -8.33
CA LEU A 324 -2.46 -24.54 -8.93
C LEU A 324 -3.08 -23.38 -8.15
N ALA A 325 -2.27 -22.34 -7.90
CA ALA A 325 -2.74 -21.12 -7.26
C ALA A 325 -3.76 -20.34 -8.11
N GLN A 326 -3.81 -20.63 -9.41
CA GLN A 326 -4.74 -20.01 -10.36
C GLN A 326 -5.25 -21.06 -11.35
N PRO A 327 -6.52 -20.98 -11.77
CA PRO A 327 -7.06 -21.84 -12.82
C PRO A 327 -6.27 -21.69 -14.12
N ILE A 328 -6.13 -22.78 -14.88
CA ILE A 328 -5.48 -22.73 -16.19
C ILE A 328 -6.30 -21.80 -17.11
N ASP A 329 -5.65 -20.80 -17.72
CA ASP A 329 -6.28 -19.86 -18.67
C ASP A 329 -6.50 -20.51 -20.05
N LYS A 330 -7.29 -21.58 -20.10
CA LYS A 330 -7.71 -22.27 -21.33
C LYS A 330 -9.20 -22.65 -21.24
N GLY A 331 -9.91 -22.60 -22.37
CA GLY A 331 -11.32 -22.98 -22.46
C GLY A 331 -12.25 -22.08 -21.63
N PHE A 332 -13.20 -22.71 -20.91
CA PHE A 332 -14.22 -22.02 -20.10
C PHE A 332 -13.62 -21.15 -18.98
N ASN A 333 -12.48 -21.53 -18.42
CA ASN A 333 -11.79 -20.79 -17.35
C ASN A 333 -11.40 -19.36 -17.75
N ARG A 334 -11.27 -19.09 -19.05
CA ARG A 334 -10.93 -17.76 -19.57
C ARG A 334 -12.01 -16.71 -19.27
N LEU A 335 -13.26 -17.13 -19.03
CA LEU A 335 -14.34 -16.22 -18.62
C LEU A 335 -14.04 -15.55 -17.29
N ALA A 336 -13.46 -16.27 -16.33
CA ALA A 336 -13.07 -15.70 -15.03
C ALA A 336 -12.00 -14.62 -15.20
N TRP A 337 -11.08 -14.81 -16.15
CA TRP A 337 -10.05 -13.83 -16.48
C TRP A 337 -10.57 -12.60 -17.22
N LEU A 338 -11.69 -12.72 -17.95
CA LEU A 338 -12.34 -11.61 -18.66
C LEU A 338 -13.27 -10.78 -17.77
N LEU A 339 -13.68 -11.32 -16.63
CA LEU A 339 -14.66 -10.71 -15.72
C LEU A 339 -14.25 -9.30 -15.23
N PRO A 340 -13.01 -9.03 -14.77
CA PRO A 340 -12.60 -7.68 -14.37
C PRO A 340 -12.70 -6.66 -15.51
N TYR A 341 -12.36 -7.06 -16.74
CA TYR A 341 -12.47 -6.21 -17.92
C TYR A 341 -13.94 -5.93 -18.27
N GLY A 342 -14.82 -6.93 -18.15
CA GLY A 342 -16.25 -6.78 -18.34
C GLY A 342 -16.86 -5.73 -17.41
N PHE A 343 -16.54 -5.81 -16.11
CA PHE A 343 -16.96 -4.79 -15.13
C PHE A 343 -16.38 -3.41 -15.42
N GLY A 344 -15.11 -3.34 -15.83
CA GLY A 344 -14.48 -2.08 -16.23
C GLY A 344 -15.19 -1.42 -17.41
N VAL A 345 -15.48 -2.17 -18.47
CA VAL A 345 -16.21 -1.68 -19.66
C VAL A 345 -17.62 -1.22 -19.28
N LEU A 346 -18.35 -2.01 -18.48
CA LEU A 346 -19.68 -1.64 -18.01
C LEU A 346 -19.66 -0.36 -17.16
N GLY A 347 -18.65 -0.19 -16.30
CA GLY A 347 -18.46 1.01 -15.49
C GLY A 347 -18.22 2.26 -16.35
N VAL A 348 -17.30 2.17 -17.33
CA VAL A 348 -17.02 3.27 -18.27
C VAL A 348 -18.25 3.60 -19.10
N ALA A 349 -18.96 2.59 -19.63
CA ALA A 349 -20.19 2.79 -20.38
C ALA A 349 -21.30 3.44 -19.53
N GLY A 350 -21.42 3.04 -18.26
CA GLY A 350 -22.36 3.64 -17.31
C GLY A 350 -22.06 5.10 -17.03
N ILE A 351 -20.80 5.43 -16.71
CA ILE A 351 -20.36 6.83 -16.49
C ILE A 351 -20.56 7.66 -17.76
N GLY A 352 -20.16 7.13 -18.93
CA GLY A 352 -20.35 7.78 -20.22
C GLY A 352 -21.83 8.03 -20.54
N GLY A 353 -22.70 7.05 -20.26
CA GLY A 353 -24.15 7.17 -20.45
C GLY A 353 -24.80 8.21 -19.53
N VAL A 354 -24.38 8.28 -18.26
CA VAL A 354 -24.84 9.30 -17.32
C VAL A 354 -24.34 10.68 -17.72
N ALA A 355 -23.06 10.83 -18.06
CA ALA A 355 -22.47 12.08 -18.51
C ALA A 355 -23.15 12.59 -19.79
N TRP A 356 -23.40 11.70 -20.75
CA TRP A 356 -24.13 12.02 -21.99
C TRP A 356 -25.60 12.40 -21.72
N ARG A 357 -26.27 11.72 -20.79
CA ARG A 357 -27.64 12.07 -20.39
C ARG A 357 -27.71 13.43 -19.69
N TRP A 358 -26.73 13.76 -18.86
CA TRP A 358 -26.64 15.09 -18.23
C TRP A 358 -26.26 16.19 -19.22
N SER A 359 -25.39 15.93 -20.19
CA SER A 359 -25.05 16.92 -21.22
C SER A 359 -26.24 17.24 -22.13
N ARG A 360 -27.11 16.26 -22.42
CA ARG A 360 -28.32 16.47 -23.22
C ARG A 360 -29.47 17.12 -22.44
N ARG A 361 -29.56 16.90 -21.12
CA ARG A 361 -30.53 17.64 -20.28
C ARG A 361 -30.23 19.14 -20.18
N GLY A 362 -28.96 19.53 -20.32
CA GLY A 362 -28.57 20.95 -20.37
C GLY A 362 -29.09 21.68 -21.61
N THR A 363 -29.25 20.98 -22.74
CA THR A 363 -29.79 21.57 -23.98
C THR A 363 -31.32 21.64 -23.97
N ASP A 364 -32.00 20.68 -23.35
CA ASP A 364 -33.48 20.65 -23.31
C ASP A 364 -34.06 21.73 -22.39
N ASN A 365 -33.37 22.09 -21.30
CA ASN A 365 -33.80 23.17 -20.41
C ASN A 365 -33.67 24.58 -21.01
N SER A 366 -32.92 24.74 -22.12
CA SER A 366 -32.78 26.03 -22.80
C SER A 366 -33.83 26.25 -23.90
N ALA A 367 -34.48 25.18 -24.38
CA ALA A 367 -35.48 25.25 -25.45
C ALA A 367 -36.94 25.21 -24.94
N GLY A 368 -37.15 24.94 -23.64
CA GLY A 368 -38.47 24.78 -23.03
C GLY A 368 -38.91 25.90 -22.08
N ALA A 369 -38.09 26.93 -21.83
CA ALA A 369 -38.50 28.07 -21.02
C ALA A 369 -39.46 28.96 -21.81
N LYS A 370 -40.75 28.61 -21.84
CA LYS A 370 -41.79 29.63 -22.00
C LYS A 370 -41.55 30.68 -20.91
N PRO A 371 -41.59 31.99 -21.22
CA PRO A 371 -41.50 33.00 -20.17
C PRO A 371 -42.63 32.70 -19.20
N ALA A 372 -42.26 32.41 -17.95
CA ALA A 372 -43.23 32.35 -16.87
C ALA A 372 -43.88 33.73 -16.84
N THR A 373 -45.13 33.82 -17.31
CA THR A 373 -45.97 34.96 -17.03
C THR A 373 -46.04 35.02 -15.51
N MET A 374 -45.38 36.01 -14.92
CA MET A 374 -45.52 36.29 -13.50
C MET A 374 -47.02 36.48 -13.25
N ASP A 375 -47.58 35.73 -12.31
CA ASP A 375 -48.96 35.96 -11.88
C ASP A 375 -49.08 37.43 -11.47
N ALA A 376 -50.07 38.14 -11.98
CA ALA A 376 -50.30 39.56 -11.67
C ALA A 376 -50.41 39.81 -10.14
N ALA A 377 -50.80 38.78 -9.39
CA ALA A 377 -50.86 38.79 -7.93
C ALA A 377 -49.48 38.75 -7.25
N MET A 378 -48.45 38.24 -7.92
CA MET A 378 -47.08 38.22 -7.44
C MET A 378 -46.35 39.52 -7.78
N GLU A 379 -46.66 40.11 -8.93
CA GLU A 379 -46.17 41.44 -9.33
C GLU A 379 -46.72 42.52 -8.38
N SER A 380 -48.02 42.47 -8.04
CA SER A 380 -48.62 43.41 -7.07
C SER A 380 -48.04 43.27 -5.66
N ARG A 381 -47.70 42.04 -5.23
CA ARG A 381 -47.05 41.82 -3.92
C ARG A 381 -45.62 42.34 -3.89
N LEU A 382 -44.90 42.26 -5.01
CA LEU A 382 -43.54 42.76 -5.11
C LEU A 382 -43.52 44.31 -5.10
N ASP A 383 -44.46 44.94 -5.79
CA ASP A 383 -44.62 46.40 -5.77
C ASP A 383 -45.04 46.94 -4.40
N ASP A 384 -45.91 46.22 -3.66
CA ASP A 384 -46.26 46.58 -2.29
C ASP A 384 -45.07 46.43 -1.32
N GLU A 385 -44.26 45.37 -1.45
CA GLU A 385 -43.04 45.19 -0.62
C GLU A 385 -41.96 46.23 -0.95
N LEU A 386 -41.85 46.67 -2.20
CA LEU A 386 -40.91 47.73 -2.61
C LEU A 386 -41.35 49.12 -2.14
N ARG A 387 -42.65 49.37 -1.98
CA ARG A 387 -43.20 50.63 -1.44
C ARG A 387 -42.97 50.81 0.06
N ASP A 388 -42.82 49.71 0.80
CA ASP A 388 -42.56 49.71 2.24
C ASP A 388 -41.05 49.85 2.57
N LEU A 389 -40.20 49.91 1.55
CA LEU A 389 -38.73 50.00 1.67
C LEU A 389 -38.16 51.41 1.42
N ASP A 390 -39.01 52.40 1.07
CA ASP A 390 -38.71 53.84 1.03
C ASP A 390 -39.47 54.58 2.15
#